data_AF-A0ABD3W0D7-F1
#
_entry.id   AF-A0ABD3W0D7-F1
#
_cell.length_a   1.000
_cell.length_b   1.000
_cell.length_c   1.000
_cell.angle_alpha   90.00
_cell.angle_beta   90.00
_cell.angle_gamma   90.00
#
_symmetry.space_group_name_H-M   'P 1'
#
loop_
_entity.id
_entity.type
_entity.pdbx_description
1 polymer ?
#
loop_
_entity_poly.entity_id
_entity_poly.type
_entity_poly.pdbx_seq_one_letter_code
_entity_poly.pdbx_strand_id
1 'polypeptide(L)'
;MQKAIRFNESQLLYLVGKARHENTISSYLYKKSSDTGKWQMRYFVLYQNFLFYFENESSNRPSGVALLEGSYCERVITPSAVKGKETEKQ
;
A
#
# COMPACT_ATOMS: atom_id res chain seq x y z
N MET A 1 -9.52 -1.64 -16.92
CA MET A 1 -8.90 -2.80 -16.25
C MET A 1 -7.39 -2.67 -16.39
N GLN A 2 -6.66 -2.34 -15.32
CA GLN A 2 -5.21 -2.16 -15.38
C GLN A 2 -4.57 -3.54 -15.64
N LYS A 3 -3.84 -3.69 -16.75
CA LYS A 3 -3.16 -4.96 -17.06
C LYS A 3 -2.10 -5.22 -15.99
N ALA A 4 -2.02 -6.45 -15.48
CA ALA A 4 -0.99 -6.84 -14.53
C ALA A 4 0.39 -6.63 -15.17
N ILE A 5 1.16 -5.69 -14.64
CA ILE A 5 2.52 -5.41 -15.10
C ILE A 5 3.40 -6.58 -14.66
N ARG A 6 4.09 -7.19 -15.61
CA ARG A 6 5.07 -8.25 -15.32
C ARG A 6 6.40 -7.57 -15.02
N PHE A 7 6.90 -7.76 -13.81
CA PHE A 7 8.23 -7.31 -13.42
C PHE A 7 9.22 -8.46 -13.55
N ASN A 8 10.43 -8.16 -14.04
CA ASN A 8 11.56 -9.04 -13.83
C ASN A 8 11.90 -9.05 -12.32
N GLU A 9 12.13 -10.23 -11.75
CA GLU A 9 12.40 -10.38 -10.31
C GLU A 9 13.64 -9.60 -9.86
N SER A 10 14.73 -9.61 -10.64
CA SER A 10 15.96 -8.89 -10.25
C SER A 10 15.76 -7.37 -10.26
N GLN A 11 15.03 -6.86 -11.25
CA GLN A 11 14.68 -5.44 -11.33
C GLN A 11 13.74 -5.04 -10.19
N LEU A 12 12.77 -5.90 -9.84
CA LEU A 12 11.86 -5.66 -8.72
C LEU A 12 12.63 -5.57 -7.39
N LEU A 13 13.53 -6.52 -7.13
CA LEU A 13 14.33 -6.53 -5.90
C LEU A 13 15.28 -5.34 -5.83
N TYR A 14 15.86 -4.93 -6.95
CA TYR A 14 16.67 -3.70 -7.03
C TYR A 14 15.85 -2.46 -6.64
N LEU A 15 14.65 -2.29 -7.20
CA LEU A 15 13.77 -1.17 -6.88
C LEU A 15 13.30 -1.20 -5.42
N VAL A 16 13.05 -2.37 -4.85
CA VAL A 16 12.72 -2.52 -3.42
C VAL A 16 13.87 -2.07 -2.53
N GLY A 17 15.11 -2.44 -2.89
CA GLY A 17 16.31 -1.97 -2.19
C GLY A 17 16.40 -0.44 -2.21
N LYS A 18 16.17 0.17 -3.37
CA LYS A 18 16.10 1.63 -3.52
C LYS A 18 14.99 2.24 -2.66
N ALA A 19 13.78 1.70 -2.74
CA ALA A 19 12.65 2.17 -1.96
C ALA A 19 12.93 2.16 -0.46
N ARG A 20 13.65 1.17 0.09
CA ARG A 20 13.94 1.12 1.53
C ARG A 20 14.88 2.23 2.02
N HIS A 21 15.75 2.74 1.16
CA HIS A 21 16.69 3.80 1.53
C HIS A 21 16.22 5.20 1.12
N GLU A 22 15.46 5.29 0.03
CA GLU A 22 15.10 6.54 -0.63
C GLU A 22 13.58 6.82 -0.60
N ASN A 23 12.79 6.05 0.15
CA ASN A 23 11.35 6.33 0.23
C ASN A 23 11.08 7.68 0.90
N THR A 24 10.00 8.30 0.45
CA THR A 24 9.48 9.54 1.04
C THR A 24 8.36 9.27 2.03
N ILE A 25 7.64 8.15 1.87
CA ILE A 25 6.49 7.79 2.70
C ILE A 25 6.45 6.27 2.87
N SER A 26 6.45 5.83 4.13
CA SER A 26 6.25 4.43 4.49
C SER A 26 5.47 4.30 5.79
N SER A 27 4.47 3.44 5.83
CA SER A 27 3.68 3.18 7.04
C SER A 27 2.80 1.95 6.90
N TYR A 28 2.19 1.53 8.00
CA TYR A 28 1.18 0.48 8.00
C TYR A 28 -0.17 1.01 7.49
N LEU A 29 -0.76 0.30 6.53
CA LEU A 29 -2.13 0.53 6.06
C LEU A 29 -2.90 -0.79 6.04
N TYR A 30 -4.23 -0.70 6.11
CA TYR A 30 -5.09 -1.84 5.87
C TYR A 30 -5.32 -2.04 4.37
N LYS A 31 -5.07 -3.25 3.89
CA LYS A 31 -5.33 -3.68 2.52
C LYS A 31 -6.40 -4.76 2.51
N LYS A 32 -7.42 -4.61 1.67
CA LYS A 32 -8.37 -5.70 1.41
C LYS A 32 -7.70 -6.75 0.53
N SER A 33 -7.71 -7.99 0.98
CA SER A 33 -7.12 -9.10 0.24
C SER A 33 -8.01 -9.49 -0.94
N SER A 34 -7.42 -9.73 -2.11
CA SER A 34 -8.16 -10.09 -3.32
C SER A 34 -8.63 -11.55 -3.33
N ASP A 35 -7.97 -12.41 -2.56
CA ASP A 35 -8.27 -13.84 -2.41
C ASP A 35 -9.38 -14.10 -1.37
N THR A 36 -9.28 -13.49 -0.20
CA THR A 36 -10.14 -13.76 0.97
C THR A 36 -11.14 -12.65 1.25
N GLY A 37 -10.97 -11.46 0.64
CA GLY A 37 -11.81 -10.30 0.91
C GLY A 37 -11.62 -9.66 2.29
N LYS A 38 -10.73 -10.18 3.14
CA LYS A 38 -10.46 -9.67 4.48
C LYS A 38 -9.50 -8.48 4.45
N TRP A 39 -9.69 -7.53 5.36
CA TRP A 39 -8.72 -6.45 5.58
C TRP A 39 -7.55 -6.97 6.41
N GLN A 40 -6.34 -6.71 5.95
CA GLN A 40 -5.10 -7.10 6.64
C GLN A 40 -4.17 -5.90 6.73
N MET A 41 -3.48 -5.77 7.86
CA MET A 41 -2.45 -4.76 8.02
C MET A 41 -1.21 -5.18 7.23
N ARG A 42 -0.67 -4.25 6.43
CA ARG A 42 0.54 -4.44 5.63
C ARG A 42 1.40 -3.18 5.72
N TYR A 43 2.71 -3.35 5.64
CA TYR A 43 3.63 -2.23 5.60
C TYR A 43 3.77 -1.77 4.15
N PHE A 44 3.51 -0.49 3.88
CA PHE A 44 3.58 0.10 2.55
C PHE A 44 4.78 1.01 2.44
N VAL A 45 5.39 1.02 1.25
CA VAL A 45 6.49 1.92 0.91
C VAL A 45 6.19 2.54 -0.45
N LEU A 46 6.12 3.86 -0.48
CA LEU A 46 6.00 4.63 -1.71
C LEU A 46 7.39 5.08 -2.18
N TYR A 47 7.76 4.68 -3.39
CA TYR A 47 8.99 5.10 -4.04
C TYR A 47 8.69 5.48 -5.49
N GLN A 48 8.87 6.77 -5.82
CA GLN A 48 8.44 7.35 -7.09
C GLN A 48 6.95 7.05 -7.35
N ASN A 49 6.62 6.41 -8.47
CA ASN A 49 5.26 5.96 -8.82
C ASN A 49 5.02 4.47 -8.49
N PHE A 50 5.87 3.83 -7.68
CA PHE A 50 5.69 2.46 -7.22
C PHE A 50 5.22 2.44 -5.76
N LEU A 51 4.11 1.76 -5.52
CA LEU A 51 3.63 1.45 -4.19
C LEU A 51 3.87 -0.03 -3.88
N PHE A 52 4.89 -0.30 -3.08
CA PHE A 52 5.20 -1.63 -2.59
C PHE A 52 4.41 -1.90 -1.31
N TYR A 53 4.05 -3.16 -1.08
CA TYR A 53 3.57 -3.60 0.23
C TYR A 53 4.23 -4.90 0.66
N PHE A 54 4.42 -5.02 1.97
CA PHE A 54 5.14 -6.09 2.64
C PHE A 54 4.26 -6.66 3.75
N GLU A 55 4.57 -7.89 4.17
CA GLU A 55 3.91 -8.50 5.32
C GLU A 55 4.13 -7.64 6.58
N ASN A 56 5.36 -7.18 6.78
CA ASN A 56 5.80 -6.30 7.86
C ASN A 56 7.01 -5.46 7.40
N GLU A 57 7.44 -4.52 8.23
CA GLU A 57 8.54 -3.60 7.92
C GLU A 57 9.90 -4.30 7.66
N SER A 58 10.19 -5.37 8.38
CA SER A 58 11.45 -6.13 8.27
C SER A 58 11.51 -7.09 7.08
N SER A 59 10.41 -7.29 6.34
CA SER A 59 10.33 -8.22 5.20
C SER A 59 11.09 -7.71 3.98
N ASN A 60 12.19 -8.36 3.60
CA ASN A 60 13.00 -7.90 2.46
C ASN A 60 12.31 -8.04 1.08
N ARG A 61 11.41 -9.02 0.92
CA ARG A 61 10.67 -9.24 -0.33
C ARG A 61 9.27 -8.62 -0.25
N PRO A 62 8.83 -7.85 -1.26
CA PRO A 62 7.48 -7.32 -1.29
C PRO A 62 6.47 -8.45 -1.50
N SER A 63 5.34 -8.35 -0.83
CA SER A 63 4.17 -9.19 -1.08
C SER A 63 3.40 -8.74 -2.34
N GLY A 64 3.66 -7.53 -2.83
CA GLY A 64 3.22 -7.05 -4.13
C GLY A 64 3.60 -5.60 -4.39
N VAL A 65 3.31 -5.16 -5.61
CA VAL A 65 3.59 -3.80 -6.09
C VAL A 65 2.43 -3.30 -6.95
N ALA A 66 2.11 -2.02 -6.82
CA ALA A 66 1.21 -1.30 -7.71
C ALA A 66 1.94 -0.14 -8.38
N LEU A 67 1.78 0.00 -9.70
CA LEU A 67 2.21 1.19 -10.43
C LEU A 67 1.08 2.23 -10.34
N LEU A 68 1.40 3.40 -9.78
CA LEU A 68 0.45 4.47 -9.57
C LEU A 68 0.26 5.37 -10.80
N GLU A 69 1.06 5.20 -11.84
CA GLU A 69 0.91 5.93 -13.10
C GLU A 69 -0.51 5.76 -13.66
N GLY A 70 -1.23 6.86 -13.81
CA GLY A 70 -2.63 6.85 -14.26
C GLY A 70 -3.63 6.27 -13.25
N SER A 71 -3.24 6.08 -11.99
CA SER A 71 -4.16 5.68 -10.90
C SER A 71 -4.90 6.89 -10.34
N TYR A 72 -6.13 6.67 -9.89
CA TYR A 72 -6.96 7.68 -9.24
C TYR A 72 -7.44 7.17 -7.89
N CYS A 73 -7.51 8.06 -6.91
CA CYS A 73 -8.03 7.76 -5.59
C CYS A 73 -9.41 8.38 -5.44
N GLU A 74 -10.40 7.56 -5.12
CA GLU A 74 -11.72 8.04 -4.71
C GLU A 74 -11.85 7.89 -3.19
N ARG A 75 -12.27 8.98 -2.54
CA ARG A 75 -12.54 8.96 -1.10
C ARG A 75 -13.92 8.33 -0.88
N VAL A 76 -13.94 7.07 -0.49
CA VAL A 76 -15.17 6.41 -0.04
C VAL A 76 -15.42 6.79 1.43
N ILE A 77 -16.48 7.55 1.68
CA ILE A 77 -16.94 7.84 3.04
C ILE A 77 -17.82 6.68 3.49
N THR A 78 -17.28 5.75 4.26
CA THR A 78 -18.10 4.73 4.92
C THR A 78 -18.93 5.37 6.04
N PRO A 79 -20.22 5.03 6.18
CA PRO A 79 -21.11 5.61 7.20
C PRO A 79 -20.58 5.48 8.64
N SER A 80 -19.77 4.46 8.92
CA SER A 80 -19.13 4.23 10.22
C SER A 80 -18.09 5.30 10.61
N ALA A 81 -17.50 6.02 9.65
CA ALA A 81 -16.50 7.06 9.92
C ALA A 81 -17.12 8.39 10.38
N VAL A 82 -18.44 8.58 10.20
CA VAL A 82 -19.15 9.81 10.60
C VAL A 82 -19.51 9.80 12.10
N LYS A 83 -19.63 8.62 12.72
CA LYS A 83 -19.99 8.48 14.14
C LYS A 83 -18.85 8.75 15.14
N GLY A 84 -17.63 9.00 14.67
CA GLY A 84 -16.45 9.16 15.53
C GLY A 84 -16.12 10.59 15.98
N LYS A 85 -16.96 11.60 15.69
CA LYS A 85 -16.69 13.02 16.00
C LYS A 85 -17.69 13.68 16.94
N GLU A 86 -18.34 12.92 17.83
CA GLU A 86 -19.20 13.48 18.89
C GLU A 86 -18.92 12.84 20.26
N THR A 87 -17.67 12.86 20.73
CA THR A 87 -17.39 12.69 22.18
C THR A 87 -16.01 13.24 22.52
N GLU A 88 -15.88 14.57 22.52
CA GLU A 88 -14.82 15.27 23.26
C GLU A 88 -15.33 16.68 23.59
N LYS A 89 -16.32 16.72 24.50
CA LYS A 89 -16.64 17.87 25.33
C LYS A 89 -17.53 17.39 26.48
N GLN A 90 -16.89 17.02 27.57
CA GLN A 90 -17.40 17.18 28.94
C GLN A 90 -16.22 17.10 29.90
#